data_AF-A0A8T9AG84-F1
#
_entry.id   AF-A0A8T9AG84-F1
#
_cell.length_a   1.000
_cell.length_b   1.000
_cell.length_c   1.000
_cell.angle_alpha   90.00
_cell.angle_beta   90.00
_cell.angle_gamma   90.00
#
_symmetry.space_group_name_H-M   'P 1'
#
loop_
_entity.id
_entity.type
_entity.pdbx_description
1 polymer ?
#
loop_
_entity_poly.entity_id
_entity_poly.type
_entity_poly.pdbx_seq_one_letter_code
_entity_poly.pdbx_strand_id
1 'polypeptide(L)'
;MQYVYIVVIGLHVMAGVFWAGTTITLARDPEIKAERFIQPQMGAAGMVFLTGALLWYFFHGAYFGSMEMVLALGILAAFAAAGVLGAMVRAPSRRLAGANGEIETQLRARMALGERIAAWLLVVTVLCMAIARMV
;
A
#
# COMPACT_ATOMS: atom_id res chain seq x y z
N MET A 1 -23.47 -0.84 16.72
CA MET A 1 -22.00 -0.86 16.51
C MET A 1 -21.52 -2.00 15.62
N GLN A 2 -22.07 -3.22 15.73
CA GLN A 2 -21.64 -4.37 14.92
C GLN A 2 -21.59 -4.14 13.40
N TYR A 3 -22.61 -3.51 12.80
CA TYR A 3 -22.61 -3.20 11.37
C TYR A 3 -21.48 -2.25 10.94
N VAL A 4 -21.11 -1.30 11.81
CA VAL A 4 -20.00 -0.37 11.53
C VAL A 4 -18.68 -1.15 11.47
N TYR A 5 -18.45 -2.08 12.41
CA TYR A 5 -17.24 -2.90 12.40
C TYR A 5 -17.15 -3.78 11.14
N ILE A 6 -18.25 -4.42 10.75
CA ILE A 6 -18.31 -5.25 9.54
C ILE A 6 -17.96 -4.41 8.30
N VAL A 7 -18.56 -3.22 8.16
CA VAL A 7 -18.31 -2.33 7.04
C VAL A 7 -16.85 -1.85 7.02
N VAL A 8 -16.31 -1.42 8.16
CA VAL A 8 -14.93 -0.91 8.24
C VAL A 8 -13.91 -2.00 7.95
N ILE A 9 -14.07 -3.21 8.51
CA ILE A 9 -13.20 -4.35 8.21
C ILE A 9 -13.29 -4.72 6.73
N GLY A 10 -14.51 -4.83 6.19
CA GLY A 10 -14.72 -5.15 4.78
C GLY A 10 -14.05 -4.15 3.85
N LEU A 11 -14.19 -2.85 4.12
CA LEU A 11 -13.53 -1.79 3.37
C LEU A 11 -12.00 -1.86 3.51
N HIS A 12 -11.48 -2.10 4.72
CA HIS A 12 -10.05 -2.22 4.96
C HIS A 12 -9.43 -3.35 4.15
N VAL A 13 -10.05 -4.53 4.21
CA VAL A 13 -9.58 -5.73 3.50
C VAL A 13 -9.68 -5.53 1.99
N MET A 14 -10.80 -5.04 1.46
CA MET A 14 -10.97 -4.84 0.02
C MET A 14 -9.99 -3.79 -0.53
N ALA A 15 -9.80 -2.67 0.17
CA ALA A 15 -8.84 -1.65 -0.22
C ALA A 15 -7.40 -2.17 -0.14
N GLY A 16 -7.06 -2.92 0.91
CA GLY A 16 -5.74 -3.53 1.09
C GLY A 16 -5.41 -4.56 0.03
N VAL A 17 -6.36 -5.45 -0.28
CA VAL A 17 -6.22 -6.47 -1.34
C VAL A 17 -6.07 -5.82 -2.70
N PHE A 18 -6.88 -4.82 -3.03
CA PHE A 18 -6.74 -4.08 -4.27
C PHE A 18 -5.38 -3.39 -4.37
N TRP A 19 -4.96 -2.70 -3.31
CA TRP A 19 -3.69 -1.99 -3.29
C TRP A 19 -2.51 -2.96 -3.47
N ALA A 20 -2.39 -3.96 -2.60
CA ALA A 20 -1.32 -4.95 -2.70
C ALA A 20 -1.35 -5.72 -4.03
N GLY A 21 -2.52 -6.15 -4.48
CA GLY A 21 -2.70 -6.89 -5.72
C GLY A 21 -2.23 -6.09 -6.95
N THR A 22 -2.68 -4.84 -7.06
CA THR A 22 -2.29 -3.98 -8.19
C THR A 22 -0.80 -3.65 -8.17
N THR A 23 -0.22 -3.31 -7.01
CA THR A 23 1.23 -3.08 -6.85
C THR A 23 2.04 -4.32 -7.26
N ILE A 24 1.64 -5.52 -6.82
CA ILE A 24 2.32 -6.78 -7.16
C ILE A 24 2.23 -7.08 -8.67
N THR A 25 1.07 -6.84 -9.29
CA THR A 25 0.89 -7.04 -10.73
C THR A 25 1.79 -6.08 -11.52
N LEU A 26 1.80 -4.79 -11.17
CA LEU A 26 2.64 -3.77 -11.81
C LEU A 26 4.15 -4.00 -11.59
N ALA A 27 4.53 -4.59 -10.46
CA ALA A 27 5.91 -4.95 -10.17
C ALA A 27 6.47 -6.04 -11.11
N ARG A 28 5.60 -6.90 -11.64
CA ARG A 28 5.96 -8.05 -12.48
C ARG A 28 5.88 -7.76 -13.97
N ASP A 29 4.96 -6.89 -14.37
CA ASP A 29 4.74 -6.57 -15.78
C ASP A 29 4.98 -5.07 -16.06
N PRO A 30 6.15 -4.71 -16.61
CA PRO A 30 6.48 -3.33 -16.95
C PRO A 30 5.76 -2.81 -18.19
N GLU A 31 5.08 -3.66 -18.98
CA GLU A 31 4.27 -3.21 -20.12
C GLU A 31 2.98 -2.52 -19.64
N ILE A 32 2.51 -2.88 -18.44
CA ILE A 32 1.40 -2.21 -17.78
C ILE A 32 1.86 -0.84 -17.28
N LYS A 33 1.33 0.21 -17.91
CA LYS A 33 1.65 1.62 -17.61
C LYS A 33 1.26 1.99 -16.17
N ALA A 34 2.21 1.91 -15.23
CA ALA A 34 2.05 2.23 -13.81
C ALA A 34 1.48 3.63 -13.58
N GLU A 35 1.78 4.59 -14.46
CA GLU A 35 1.24 5.95 -14.41
C GLU A 35 -0.31 6.01 -14.45
N ARG A 36 -0.97 5.01 -15.03
CA ARG A 36 -2.46 4.95 -15.09
C ARG A 36 -3.07 4.49 -13.77
N PHE A 37 -2.34 3.69 -12.99
CA PHE A 37 -2.85 3.04 -11.79
C PHE A 37 -2.45 3.75 -10.50
N ILE A 38 -1.51 4.70 -10.55
CA ILE A 38 -1.02 5.37 -9.34
C ILE A 38 -2.11 6.13 -8.59
N GLN A 39 -3.09 6.75 -9.28
CA GLN A 39 -4.20 7.44 -8.60
C GLN A 39 -5.13 6.46 -7.88
N PRO A 40 -5.63 5.38 -8.55
CA PRO A 40 -6.33 4.30 -7.85
C PRO A 40 -5.55 3.69 -6.68
N GLN A 41 -4.26 3.40 -6.86
CA GLN A 41 -3.40 2.83 -5.80
C GLN A 41 -3.30 3.76 -4.59
N MET A 42 -3.06 5.05 -4.80
CA MET A 42 -3.00 6.02 -3.70
C MET A 42 -4.36 6.24 -3.03
N GLY A 43 -5.46 6.16 -3.78
CA GLY A 43 -6.81 6.20 -3.22
C GLY A 43 -7.08 4.99 -2.31
N ALA A 44 -6.72 3.79 -2.76
CA ALA A 44 -6.85 2.58 -1.96
C ALA A 44 -5.93 2.60 -0.72
N ALA A 45 -4.69 3.06 -0.87
CA ALA A 45 -3.77 3.27 0.26
C ALA A 45 -4.39 4.22 1.30
N GLY A 46 -4.97 5.34 0.85
CA GLY A 46 -5.70 6.27 1.72
C GLY A 46 -6.83 5.58 2.47
N MET A 47 -7.65 4.78 1.78
CA MET A 47 -8.73 4.00 2.41
C MET A 47 -8.20 3.01 3.44
N VAL A 48 -7.09 2.32 3.16
CA VAL A 48 -6.43 1.40 4.11
C VAL A 48 -5.98 2.13 5.36
N PHE A 49 -5.31 3.28 5.25
CA PHE A 49 -4.88 4.04 6.42
C PHE A 49 -6.07 4.57 7.24
N LEU A 50 -7.10 5.10 6.58
CA LEU A 50 -8.29 5.61 7.25
C LEU A 50 -9.03 4.50 8.01
N THR A 51 -9.33 3.40 7.33
CA THR A 51 -10.02 2.27 7.94
C THR A 51 -9.15 1.57 8.98
N GLY A 52 -7.84 1.47 8.77
CA GLY A 52 -6.89 0.90 9.73
C GLY A 52 -6.80 1.73 11.01
N ALA A 53 -6.78 3.06 10.91
CA ALA A 53 -6.82 3.96 12.06
C ALA A 53 -8.15 3.83 12.84
N LEU A 54 -9.27 3.68 12.14
CA LEU A 54 -10.58 3.42 12.78
C LEU A 54 -10.59 2.07 13.51
N LEU A 55 -10.08 1.00 12.89
CA LEU A 55 -9.95 -0.31 13.53
C LEU A 55 -9.02 -0.26 14.74
N TRP A 56 -7.92 0.50 14.63
CA TRP A 56 -7.03 0.72 15.75
C TRP A 56 -7.78 1.34 16.94
N TYR A 57 -8.51 2.44 16.68
CA TYR A 57 -9.32 3.12 17.69
C TYR A 57 -10.42 2.25 18.31
N PHE A 58 -11.06 1.37 17.53
CA PHE A 58 -12.14 0.52 18.05
C PHE A 58 -11.67 -0.67 18.87
N PHE A 59 -10.52 -1.25 18.54
CA PHE A 59 -10.11 -2.56 19.08
C PHE A 59 -8.88 -2.54 19.99
N HIS A 60 -8.11 -1.45 20.03
CA HIS A 60 -6.88 -1.40 20.83
C HIS A 60 -7.08 -0.54 22.08
N GLY A 61 -6.77 -1.14 23.23
CA GLY A 61 -6.82 -0.50 24.54
C GLY A 61 -5.51 0.19 24.92
N ALA A 62 -5.38 0.58 26.19
CA ALA A 62 -4.18 1.26 26.69
C ALA A 62 -2.95 0.34 26.84
N TYR A 63 -3.14 -0.99 26.81
CA TYR A 63 -2.07 -1.96 26.96
C TYR A 63 -1.53 -2.38 25.60
N PHE A 64 -0.21 -2.30 25.42
CA PHE A 64 0.48 -2.62 24.18
C PHE A 64 1.19 -3.96 24.33
N GLY A 65 0.63 -5.02 23.76
CA GLY A 65 1.17 -6.37 23.78
C GLY A 65 1.96 -6.73 22.51
N SER A 66 2.29 -8.01 22.39
CA SER A 66 3.04 -8.56 21.25
C SER A 66 2.25 -8.43 19.93
N MET A 67 0.92 -8.59 19.98
CA MET A 67 0.03 -8.38 18.83
C MET A 67 0.17 -6.95 18.28
N GLU A 68 0.10 -5.95 19.14
CA GLU A 68 0.20 -4.54 18.77
C GLU A 68 1.57 -4.19 18.19
N MET A 69 2.64 -4.78 18.71
CA MET A 69 3.99 -4.60 18.15
C MET A 69 4.10 -5.15 16.72
N VAL A 70 3.54 -6.33 16.46
CA VAL A 70 3.54 -6.92 15.10
C VAL A 70 2.70 -6.08 14.15
N LEU A 71 1.52 -5.60 14.58
CA LEU A 71 0.68 -4.71 13.78
C LEU A 71 1.38 -3.37 13.52
N ALA A 72 2.08 -2.80 14.50
CA ALA A 72 2.84 -1.57 14.35
C ALA A 72 3.95 -1.72 13.29
N LEU A 73 4.66 -2.85 13.28
CA LEU A 73 5.63 -3.16 12.22
C LEU A 73 4.98 -3.21 10.84
N GLY A 74 3.81 -3.85 10.73
CA GLY A 74 3.02 -3.88 9.50
C GLY A 74 2.60 -2.48 9.04
N ILE A 75 2.16 -1.63 9.96
CA ILE A 75 1.80 -0.23 9.69
C ILE A 75 3.01 0.54 9.15
N LEU A 76 4.19 0.39 9.76
CA LEU A 76 5.43 1.03 9.29
C LEU A 76 5.78 0.57 7.87
N ALA A 77 5.67 -0.73 7.57
CA ALA A 77 5.89 -1.25 6.23
C ALA A 77 4.88 -0.67 5.21
N ALA A 78 3.62 -0.52 5.58
CA ALA A 78 2.59 0.10 4.74
C ALA A 78 2.90 1.59 4.46
N PHE A 79 3.32 2.35 5.48
CA PHE A 79 3.75 3.74 5.30
C PHE A 79 4.95 3.84 4.37
N ALA A 80 5.95 2.96 4.54
CA ALA A 80 7.09 2.90 3.64
C ALA A 80 6.65 2.58 2.20
N ALA A 81 5.72 1.64 2.00
CA ALA A 81 5.20 1.30 0.68
C ALA A 81 4.50 2.50 0.01
N ALA A 82 3.62 3.20 0.74
CA ALA A 82 2.97 4.41 0.25
C ALA A 82 3.98 5.52 -0.07
N GLY A 83 5.01 5.69 0.76
CA GLY A 83 6.10 6.62 0.52
C GLY A 83 6.89 6.30 -0.75
N VAL A 84 7.21 5.02 -0.97
CA VAL A 84 7.89 4.53 -2.18
C VAL A 84 7.03 4.80 -3.43
N LEU A 85 5.74 4.43 -3.41
CA LEU A 85 4.84 4.72 -4.53
C LEU A 85 4.71 6.22 -4.79
N GLY A 86 4.62 7.04 -3.74
CA GLY A 86 4.60 8.50 -3.86
C GLY A 86 5.86 9.08 -4.50
N ALA A 87 7.04 8.65 -4.03
CA ALA A 87 8.32 9.20 -4.45
C ALA A 87 8.84 8.63 -5.78
N MET A 88 8.62 7.35 -6.03
CA MET A 88 9.21 6.61 -7.16
C MET A 88 8.24 6.31 -8.29
N VAL A 89 6.92 6.39 -8.07
CA VAL A 89 5.92 6.17 -9.12
C VAL A 89 5.17 7.47 -9.42
N ARG A 90 4.55 8.09 -8.40
CA ARG A 90 3.73 9.29 -8.59
C ARG A 90 4.54 10.50 -9.04
N ALA A 91 5.65 10.81 -8.40
CA ALA A 91 6.45 11.97 -8.80
C ALA A 91 7.02 11.83 -10.24
N PRO A 92 7.57 10.66 -10.66
CA PRO A 92 7.95 10.43 -12.05
C PRO A 92 6.78 10.45 -13.04
N SER A 93 5.62 9.89 -12.69
CA SER A 93 4.44 9.88 -13.58
C SER A 93 3.99 11.28 -14.01
N ARG A 94 4.16 12.29 -13.14
CA ARG A 94 3.87 13.69 -13.47
C ARG A 94 4.86 14.30 -14.45
N ARG A 95 6.11 13.81 -14.48
CA ARG A 95 7.18 14.29 -15.37
C ARG A 95 7.15 13.62 -16.74
N LEU A 96 6.45 12.49 -16.88
CA LEU A 96 6.30 11.74 -18.13
C LEU A 96 5.54 12.50 -19.23
N ALA A 97 4.63 13.41 -18.87
CA ALA A 97 3.75 14.10 -19.83
C ALA A 97 4.48 15.04 -20.82
N GLY A 98 5.78 15.27 -20.65
CA GLY A 98 6.60 16.09 -21.56
C GLY A 98 8.04 15.58 -21.70
N ALA A 99 8.27 14.30 -21.41
CA ALA A 99 9.61 13.71 -21.47
C ALA A 99 9.95 13.22 -22.89
N ASN A 100 11.22 13.35 -23.28
CA ASN A 100 11.75 12.76 -24.52
C ASN A 100 11.91 11.24 -24.35
N GLY A 101 11.99 10.48 -25.46
CA GLY A 101 11.97 9.01 -25.45
C GLY A 101 12.99 8.32 -24.52
N GLU A 102 14.21 8.85 -24.40
CA GLU A 102 15.24 8.30 -23.50
C GLU A 102 14.96 8.60 -22.01
N ILE A 103 14.37 9.76 -21.71
CA ILE A 103 13.98 10.14 -20.35
C ILE A 103 12.74 9.33 -19.94
N GLU A 104 11.83 9.08 -20.87
CA GLU A 104 10.63 8.26 -20.65
C GLU A 104 10.98 6.82 -20.24
N THR A 105 11.94 6.17 -20.91
CA THR A 105 12.38 4.81 -20.54
C THR A 105 13.01 4.77 -19.16
N GLN A 106 13.87 5.74 -18.83
CA GLN A 106 14.49 5.83 -17.49
C GLN A 106 13.45 6.07 -16.39
N LEU A 107 12.47 6.96 -16.62
CA LEU A 107 11.39 7.22 -15.66
C LEU A 107 10.56 5.95 -15.45
N ARG A 108 10.19 5.23 -16.52
CA ARG A 108 9.45 3.95 -16.42
C ARG A 108 10.21 2.87 -15.68
N ALA A 109 11.51 2.72 -15.92
CA ALA A 109 12.34 1.76 -15.19
C ALA A 109 12.36 2.08 -13.68
N ARG A 110 12.46 3.37 -13.32
CA ARG A 110 12.37 3.82 -11.93
C ARG A 110 11.01 3.53 -11.30
N MET A 111 9.92 3.75 -12.04
CA MET A 111 8.56 3.43 -11.56
C MET A 111 8.41 1.93 -11.31
N ALA A 112 8.86 1.08 -12.23
CA ALA A 112 8.82 -0.38 -12.06
C ALA A 112 9.61 -0.86 -10.83
N LEU A 113 10.78 -0.25 -10.58
CA LEU A 113 11.53 -0.52 -9.35
C LEU A 113 10.76 -0.09 -8.10
N GLY A 114 10.09 1.06 -8.14
CA GLY A 114 9.22 1.54 -7.06
C GLY A 114 8.10 0.56 -6.74
N GLU A 115 7.39 0.07 -7.76
CA GLU A 115 6.34 -0.96 -7.62
C GLU A 115 6.89 -2.25 -6.99
N ARG A 116 8.09 -2.71 -7.37
CA ARG A 116 8.72 -3.90 -6.78
C ARG A 116 9.04 -3.75 -5.30
N ILE A 117 9.60 -2.61 -4.91
CA ILE A 117 9.93 -2.33 -3.51
C ILE A 117 8.63 -2.23 -2.69
N ALA A 118 7.64 -1.49 -3.20
CA ALA A 118 6.34 -1.35 -2.55
C ALA A 118 5.62 -2.70 -2.42
N ALA A 119 5.65 -3.55 -3.46
CA ALA A 119 5.04 -4.88 -3.44
C ALA A 119 5.60 -5.73 -2.29
N TRP A 120 6.92 -5.76 -2.12
CA TRP A 120 7.55 -6.50 -1.01
C TRP A 120 7.15 -5.95 0.35
N LEU A 121 7.11 -4.63 0.52
CA LEU A 121 6.66 -3.99 1.76
C LEU A 121 5.18 -4.32 2.07
N LEU A 122 4.33 -4.37 1.06
CA LEU A 122 2.92 -4.76 1.22
C LEU A 122 2.76 -6.25 1.56
N VAL A 123 3.61 -7.12 1.01
CA VAL A 123 3.66 -8.53 1.44
C VAL A 123 4.02 -8.63 2.92
N VAL A 124 5.05 -7.90 3.38
CA VAL A 124 5.41 -7.84 4.81
C VAL A 124 4.24 -7.34 5.65
N THR A 125 3.56 -6.28 5.20
CA THR A 125 2.37 -5.73 5.87
C THR A 125 1.28 -6.80 6.07
N VAL A 126 0.95 -7.56 5.03
CA VAL A 126 -0.06 -8.63 5.09
C VAL A 126 0.39 -9.77 6.00
N LEU A 127 1.67 -10.14 5.97
CA LEU A 127 2.22 -11.14 6.89
C LEU A 127 2.12 -10.70 8.34
N CYS A 128 2.42 -9.44 8.65
CA CYS A 128 2.23 -8.89 9.99
C CYS A 128 0.77 -9.00 10.45
N MET A 129 -0.20 -8.63 9.61
CA MET A 129 -1.62 -8.79 9.95
C MET A 129 -2.02 -10.25 10.18
N ALA A 130 -1.49 -11.17 9.36
CA ALA A 130 -1.78 -12.59 9.49
C ALA A 130 -1.12 -13.22 10.73
N ILE A 131 0.09 -12.79 11.10
CA ILE A 131 0.82 -13.28 12.27
C ILE A 131 0.23 -12.72 13.55
N ALA A 132 -0.19 -11.45 13.56
CA ALA A 132 -0.75 -10.79 14.73
C ALA A 132 -1.92 -11.56 15.36
N ARG A 133 -2.71 -12.31 14.57
CA ARG A 133 -3.80 -13.15 15.08
C ARG A 133 -3.35 -14.40 15.86
N MET A 134 -2.07 -14.75 15.77
CA MET A 134 -1.47 -15.96 16.34
C MET A 134 -0.64 -15.68 17.59
N VAL A 135 -0.45 -14.42 17.96
CA VAL A 135 0.41 -13.96 19.07
C VAL A 135 -0.40 -13.22 20.12
#